data_AF-A0A2N7Q744-F1
#
_entry.id   AF-A0A2N7Q744-F1
#
_cell.length_a   1.000
_cell.length_b   1.000
_cell.length_c   1.000
_cell.angle_alpha   90.00
_cell.angle_beta   90.00
_cell.angle_gamma   90.00
#
_symmetry.space_group_name_H-M   'P 1'
#
loop_
_entity.id
_entity.type
_entity.pdbx_description
1 polymer ?
#
loop_
_entity_poly.entity_id
_entity_poly.type
_entity_poly.pdbx_seq_one_letter_code
_entity_poly.pdbx_strand_id
1 'polypeptide(L)'
;MKSWRYALVSLLFPLEITAAAFFLMYSCSLNPGIRNTVSSDLDFDKFSLILTEAEKEVYKHLPEGERQDFLELCWKFRDPDPTTEENELREEFKERVAYANRWFSPIPGDRLSHGPQAQIRDAGWFTERGKVYIILGPPDRMFFLLSDGDFHMLEQDQLNERWRYDSASEESWDYDRYKMAAYFYQAQGRWSAEYTPELIDTIAEVKDDYLNASLSPRLSLRFEVKFGHNHLILKIPVNKINFTNEGNGLLKANFRAVVTPYRGAEKLEEQTFSQEFKINKADKREKRDLLMEIPFQLPSPGAYLLDVILEDITGGEVVGLCRALGSAIVKKS
;
A
#
# COMPACT_ATOMS: atom_id res chain seq x y z
N MET A 1 -18.80 -41.87 92.28
CA MET A 1 -20.07 -42.23 91.60
C MET A 1 -19.75 -43.27 90.53
N LYS A 2 -20.38 -44.44 90.61
CA LYS A 2 -20.30 -45.59 89.69
C LYS A 2 -20.91 -45.19 88.31
N SER A 3 -20.68 -45.79 87.15
CA SER A 3 -20.46 -47.21 86.83
C SER A 3 -20.03 -47.45 85.35
N TRP A 4 -19.18 -48.48 85.16
CA TRP A 4 -19.06 -49.46 84.03
C TRP A 4 -18.20 -49.06 82.80
N ARG A 5 -16.99 -49.63 82.57
CA ARG A 5 -16.56 -51.00 82.10
C ARG A 5 -16.95 -51.23 80.61
N TYR A 6 -16.13 -51.63 79.63
CA TYR A 6 -15.03 -52.62 79.48
C TYR A 6 -14.22 -52.24 78.20
N ALA A 7 -12.87 -52.25 78.18
CA ALA A 7 -11.92 -53.34 77.88
C ALA A 7 -11.36 -53.33 76.44
N LEU A 8 -10.03 -53.33 76.37
CA LEU A 8 -9.16 -53.70 75.24
C LEU A 8 -9.53 -55.08 74.68
N VAL A 9 -9.13 -55.35 73.42
CA VAL A 9 -8.34 -56.53 72.97
C VAL A 9 -8.44 -56.70 71.43
N SER A 10 -7.40 -56.20 70.76
CA SER A 10 -6.51 -56.92 69.81
C SER A 10 -6.99 -57.52 68.46
N LEU A 11 -6.04 -57.45 67.50
CA LEU A 11 -5.63 -58.44 66.47
C LEU A 11 -5.92 -58.14 64.97
N LEU A 12 -4.81 -57.99 64.24
CA LEU A 12 -4.40 -58.61 62.95
C LEU A 12 -4.93 -58.06 61.59
N PHE A 13 -3.98 -57.45 60.84
CA PHE A 13 -3.54 -57.68 59.43
C PHE A 13 -4.53 -58.23 58.36
N PRO A 14 -4.24 -58.10 57.03
CA PRO A 14 -3.80 -56.96 56.21
C PRO A 14 -4.50 -56.90 54.81
N LEU A 15 -3.96 -56.04 53.92
CA LEU A 15 -4.02 -56.11 52.45
C LEU A 15 -5.38 -55.90 51.76
N GLU A 16 -5.57 -54.72 51.14
CA GLU A 16 -5.92 -54.67 49.73
C GLU A 16 -5.25 -53.48 49.03
N ILE A 17 -4.82 -53.77 47.82
CA ILE A 17 -3.97 -53.02 46.91
C ILE A 17 -4.87 -52.14 46.06
N THR A 18 -4.63 -50.83 46.02
CA THR A 18 -4.87 -50.06 44.78
C THR A 18 -3.67 -49.19 44.48
N ALA A 19 -3.00 -49.58 43.41
CA ALA A 19 -1.87 -48.91 42.78
C ALA A 19 -2.34 -47.71 41.95
N ALA A 20 -1.35 -46.94 41.50
CA ALA A 20 -1.38 -45.87 40.50
C ALA A 20 -1.66 -44.44 41.01
N ALA A 21 -0.71 -43.91 41.78
CA ALA A 21 -0.42 -42.48 41.82
C ALA A 21 0.96 -42.23 41.21
N PHE A 22 1.05 -42.35 39.89
CA PHE A 22 2.17 -41.91 39.07
C PHE A 22 1.59 -41.51 37.72
N PHE A 23 1.40 -40.21 37.50
CA PHE A 23 1.37 -39.48 36.21
C PHE A 23 0.66 -38.14 36.42
N LEU A 24 1.37 -37.14 36.96
CA LEU A 24 1.06 -35.73 36.77
C LEU A 24 2.33 -34.99 36.34
N MET A 25 2.86 -35.40 35.19
CA MET A 25 3.61 -34.51 34.30
C MET A 25 3.01 -34.71 32.91
N TYR A 26 2.08 -33.84 32.56
CA TYR A 26 1.76 -33.38 31.20
C TYR A 26 0.47 -32.56 31.32
N SER A 27 0.61 -31.29 31.68
CA SER A 27 -0.30 -30.27 31.15
C SER A 27 0.58 -29.31 30.39
N CYS A 28 0.68 -29.60 29.10
CA CYS A 28 1.24 -28.72 28.11
C CYS A 28 0.67 -27.31 28.30
N SER A 29 1.57 -26.33 28.31
CA SER A 29 1.25 -24.96 27.96
C SER A 29 0.62 -24.95 26.56
N LEU A 30 -0.70 -24.98 26.50
CA LEU A 30 -1.42 -24.46 25.34
C LEU A 30 -1.67 -22.99 25.63
N ASN A 31 -0.63 -22.19 25.41
CA ASN A 31 -0.83 -20.81 24.99
C ASN A 31 -1.06 -20.92 23.48
N PRO A 32 -2.31 -20.93 22.96
CA PRO A 32 -2.50 -20.79 21.54
C PRO A 32 -1.91 -19.43 21.20
N GLY A 33 -0.78 -19.43 20.50
CA GLY A 33 -0.06 -18.22 20.15
C GLY A 33 -1.07 -17.17 19.68
N ILE A 34 -1.02 -16.01 20.32
CA ILE A 34 -1.56 -14.79 19.72
C ILE A 34 -0.87 -14.72 18.37
N ARG A 35 -1.63 -15.12 17.36
CA ARG A 35 -1.19 -15.26 15.98
C ARG A 35 -0.61 -13.91 15.55
N ASN A 36 0.63 -13.89 15.07
CA ASN A 36 1.28 -12.72 14.46
C ASN A 36 0.50 -12.15 13.25
N THR A 37 -0.58 -12.81 12.84
CA THR A 37 -1.46 -12.46 11.72
C THR A 37 -2.11 -11.08 11.91
N VAL A 38 -2.43 -10.69 13.15
CA VAL A 38 -2.99 -9.36 13.43
C VAL A 38 -1.97 -8.25 13.17
N SER A 39 -0.67 -8.50 13.40
CA SER A 39 0.38 -7.50 13.17
C SER A 39 0.68 -7.31 11.68
N SER A 40 0.82 -8.41 10.93
CA SER A 40 1.09 -8.35 9.48
C SER A 40 -0.07 -7.72 8.71
N ASP A 41 -1.32 -8.02 9.09
CA ASP A 41 -2.49 -7.44 8.43
C ASP A 41 -2.62 -5.93 8.74
N LEU A 42 -2.25 -5.49 9.94
CA LEU A 42 -2.23 -4.06 10.29
C LEU A 42 -1.12 -3.27 9.57
N ASP A 43 0.03 -3.90 9.33
CA ASP A 43 1.11 -3.27 8.57
C ASP A 43 0.76 -3.21 7.08
N PHE A 44 0.09 -4.24 6.55
CA PHE A 44 -0.52 -4.17 5.23
C PHE A 44 -1.58 -3.07 5.14
N ASP A 45 -2.50 -2.95 6.10
CA ASP A 45 -3.57 -1.96 6.01
C ASP A 45 -3.04 -0.53 5.87
N LYS A 46 -2.01 -0.18 6.65
CA LYS A 46 -1.30 1.10 6.50
C LYS A 46 -0.63 1.20 5.14
N PHE A 47 0.19 0.21 4.78
CA PHE A 47 0.98 0.25 3.56
C PHE A 47 0.10 0.26 2.30
N SER A 48 -1.08 -0.35 2.36
CA SER A 48 -2.08 -0.37 1.28
C SER A 48 -2.54 1.02 0.84
N LEU A 49 -2.32 2.05 1.68
CA LEU A 49 -2.59 3.43 1.33
C LEU A 49 -1.73 3.92 0.16
N ILE A 50 -0.51 3.38 0.00
CA ILE A 50 0.44 3.76 -1.07
C ILE A 50 0.72 2.63 -2.07
N LEU A 51 0.05 1.48 -1.93
CA LEU A 51 0.07 0.42 -2.93
C LEU A 51 -0.82 0.77 -4.13
N THR A 52 -0.36 0.35 -5.30
CA THR A 52 -1.15 0.34 -6.54
C THR A 52 -2.24 -0.73 -6.49
N GLU A 53 -3.24 -0.61 -7.35
CA GLU A 53 -4.31 -1.62 -7.44
C GLU A 53 -3.79 -2.98 -7.94
N ALA A 54 -2.77 -3.00 -8.80
CA ALA A 54 -2.11 -4.23 -9.23
C ALA A 54 -1.48 -4.98 -8.04
N GLU A 55 -0.75 -4.27 -7.18
CA GLU A 55 -0.12 -4.85 -5.99
C GLU A 55 -1.15 -5.37 -4.99
N LYS A 56 -2.20 -4.58 -4.72
CA LYS A 56 -3.30 -5.01 -3.84
C LYS A 56 -3.97 -6.27 -4.36
N GLU A 57 -4.17 -6.37 -5.68
CA GLU A 57 -4.82 -7.53 -6.28
C GLU A 57 -3.96 -8.78 -6.15
N VAL A 58 -2.65 -8.68 -6.36
CA VAL A 58 -1.71 -9.78 -6.12
C VAL A 58 -1.72 -10.17 -4.64
N TYR A 59 -1.58 -9.21 -3.73
CA TYR A 59 -1.53 -9.46 -2.27
C TYR A 59 -2.74 -10.27 -1.78
N LYS A 60 -3.96 -9.92 -2.23
CA LYS A 60 -5.18 -10.65 -1.86
C LYS A 60 -5.15 -12.12 -2.23
N HIS A 61 -4.48 -12.48 -3.32
CA HIS A 61 -4.38 -13.84 -3.84
C HIS A 61 -3.16 -14.60 -3.33
N LEU A 62 -2.23 -13.93 -2.64
CA LEU A 62 -1.07 -14.59 -2.04
C LEU A 62 -1.46 -15.37 -0.77
N PRO A 63 -0.86 -16.54 -0.55
CA PRO A 63 -0.98 -17.25 0.72
C PRO A 63 -0.32 -16.44 1.83
N GLU A 64 -0.80 -16.63 3.06
CA GLU A 64 -0.37 -15.85 4.23
C GLU A 64 1.16 -15.84 4.44
N GLY A 65 1.83 -16.98 4.19
CA GLY A 65 3.28 -17.10 4.33
C GLY A 65 4.12 -16.30 3.31
N GLU A 66 3.53 -15.88 2.17
CA GLU A 66 4.23 -15.12 1.11
C GLU A 66 3.95 -13.62 1.18
N ARG A 67 2.96 -13.20 1.98
CA ARG A 67 2.50 -11.81 2.04
C ARG A 67 3.57 -10.86 2.55
N GLN A 68 4.31 -11.23 3.60
CA GLN A 68 5.33 -10.36 4.16
C GLN A 68 6.47 -10.11 3.17
N ASP A 69 6.97 -11.17 2.54
CA ASP A 69 8.05 -11.05 1.55
C ASP A 69 7.61 -10.21 0.34
N PHE A 70 6.34 -10.32 -0.05
CA PHE A 70 5.75 -9.46 -1.08
C PHE A 70 5.73 -7.98 -0.67
N LEU A 71 5.38 -7.64 0.58
CA LEU A 71 5.44 -6.25 1.04
C LEU A 71 6.88 -5.71 1.08
N GLU A 72 7.85 -6.54 1.47
CA GLU A 72 9.26 -6.15 1.40
C GLU A 72 9.73 -5.94 -0.06
N LEU A 73 9.24 -6.73 -1.01
CA LEU A 73 9.46 -6.48 -2.44
C LEU A 73 8.88 -5.13 -2.89
N CYS A 74 7.65 -4.80 -2.48
CA CYS A 74 7.02 -3.52 -2.78
C CYS A 74 7.80 -2.32 -2.21
N TRP A 75 8.41 -2.46 -1.04
CA TRP A 75 9.32 -1.44 -0.48
C TRP A 75 10.59 -1.29 -1.32
N LYS A 76 11.22 -2.41 -1.72
CA LYS A 76 12.40 -2.39 -2.59
C LYS A 76 12.17 -1.66 -3.92
N PHE A 77 10.98 -1.79 -4.51
CA PHE A 77 10.65 -1.05 -5.74
C PHE A 77 10.51 0.46 -5.54
N ARG A 78 10.15 0.88 -4.34
CA ARG A 78 9.96 2.29 -3.96
C ARG A 78 11.21 2.92 -3.36
N ASP A 79 12.30 2.16 -3.22
CA ASP A 79 13.54 2.66 -2.64
C ASP A 79 14.17 3.73 -3.54
N PRO A 80 14.20 5.01 -3.13
CA PRO A 80 14.74 6.08 -3.96
C PRO A 80 16.26 5.95 -4.13
N ASP A 81 16.97 5.52 -3.07
CA ASP A 81 18.41 5.33 -3.06
C ASP A 81 18.78 3.95 -2.49
N PRO A 82 18.82 2.89 -3.31
CA PRO A 82 19.15 1.55 -2.84
C PRO A 82 20.62 1.40 -2.41
N THR A 83 21.42 2.47 -2.47
CA THR A 83 22.80 2.47 -1.95
C THR A 83 22.87 2.75 -0.45
N THR A 84 21.79 3.27 0.14
CA THR A 84 21.68 3.43 1.59
C THR A 84 21.21 2.13 2.24
N GLU A 85 21.45 2.01 3.55
CA GLU A 85 21.03 0.83 4.32
C GLU A 85 19.53 0.82 4.62
N GLU A 86 18.95 2.01 4.77
CA GLU A 86 17.54 2.21 5.12
C GLU A 86 16.80 2.88 3.97
N ASN A 87 15.66 2.32 3.59
CA ASN A 87 14.79 2.90 2.57
C ASN A 87 14.15 4.20 3.09
N GLU A 88 14.53 5.35 2.51
CA GLU A 88 14.13 6.67 3.00
C GLU A 88 12.62 6.89 2.89
N LEU A 89 12.00 6.37 1.83
CA LEU A 89 10.56 6.47 1.62
C LEU A 89 9.79 5.67 2.67
N ARG A 90 10.33 4.52 3.12
CA ARG A 90 9.77 3.73 4.21
C ARG A 90 9.84 4.49 5.54
N GLU A 91 10.95 5.18 5.82
CA GLU A 91 11.07 6.01 7.02
C GLU A 91 10.12 7.21 6.98
N GLU A 92 10.07 7.94 5.86
CA GLU A 92 9.12 9.05 5.68
C GLU A 92 7.67 8.57 5.85
N PHE A 93 7.32 7.41 5.29
CA PHE A 93 6.00 6.81 5.47
C PHE A 93 5.67 6.55 6.95
N LYS A 94 6.62 6.02 7.73
CA LYS A 94 6.45 5.81 9.18
C LYS A 94 6.23 7.13 9.91
N GLU A 95 6.98 8.17 9.56
CA GLU A 95 6.82 9.52 10.14
C GLU A 95 5.44 10.11 9.82
N ARG A 96 4.96 9.95 8.59
CA ARG A 96 3.62 10.41 8.19
C ARG A 96 2.51 9.65 8.91
N VAL A 97 2.67 8.34 9.12
CA VAL A 97 1.74 7.55 9.94
C VAL A 97 1.75 8.04 11.39
N ALA A 98 2.93 8.32 11.96
CA ALA A 98 3.05 8.83 13.33
C ALA A 98 2.39 10.21 13.48
N TYR A 99 2.60 11.11 12.51
CA TYR A 99 1.95 12.41 12.46
C TYR A 99 0.42 12.25 12.39
N ALA A 100 -0.07 11.40 11.48
CA ALA A 100 -1.50 11.17 11.33
C ALA A 100 -2.13 10.66 12.64
N ASN A 101 -1.48 9.69 13.29
CA ASN A 101 -1.94 9.17 14.58
C ASN A 101 -1.92 10.21 15.69
N ARG A 102 -0.95 11.12 15.68
CA ARG A 102 -0.85 12.16 16.68
C ARG A 102 -1.97 13.19 16.56
N TRP A 103 -2.32 13.59 15.34
CA TRP A 103 -3.17 14.77 15.12
C TRP A 103 -4.57 14.49 14.59
N PHE A 104 -4.81 13.32 14.01
CA PHE A 104 -6.10 12.99 13.41
C PHE A 104 -6.87 11.89 14.13
N SER A 105 -6.30 11.30 15.19
CA SER A 105 -7.03 10.37 16.04
C SER A 105 -8.21 11.09 16.73
N PRO A 106 -9.40 10.47 16.85
CA PRO A 106 -10.53 11.04 17.58
C PRO A 106 -10.17 11.30 19.04
N ILE A 107 -10.80 12.32 19.63
CA ILE A 107 -10.59 12.68 21.03
C ILE A 107 -11.04 11.51 21.95
N PRO A 108 -10.23 11.13 22.96
CA PRO A 108 -10.61 10.09 23.92
C PRO A 108 -11.91 10.43 24.65
N GLY A 109 -13.00 9.70 24.38
CA GLY A 109 -14.32 9.92 24.98
C GLY A 109 -15.46 9.90 23.97
N ASP A 110 -15.19 10.27 22.72
CA ASP A 110 -16.13 10.20 21.58
C ASP A 110 -16.05 8.83 20.86
N ARG A 111 -15.64 7.79 21.60
CA ARG A 111 -15.48 6.44 21.06
C ARG A 111 -16.84 5.84 20.79
N LEU A 112 -17.31 5.98 19.55
CA LEU A 112 -18.53 5.32 19.05
C LEU A 112 -18.39 3.79 18.94
N SER A 113 -17.22 3.22 19.22
CA SER A 113 -16.97 1.77 19.10
C SER A 113 -16.25 1.23 20.33
N HIS A 114 -16.72 0.09 20.82
CA HIS A 114 -16.11 -0.65 21.93
C HIS A 114 -15.40 -1.89 21.41
N GLY A 115 -14.19 -2.18 21.92
CA GLY A 115 -13.41 -3.39 21.60
C GLY A 115 -12.11 -3.13 20.82
N PRO A 116 -11.27 -4.16 20.60
CA PRO A 116 -9.95 -4.02 19.99
C PRO A 116 -9.96 -3.44 18.57
N GLN A 117 -10.97 -3.77 17.76
CA GLN A 117 -11.14 -3.23 16.41
C GLN A 117 -11.60 -1.77 16.39
N ALA A 118 -12.19 -1.27 17.48
CA ALA A 118 -12.51 0.15 17.62
C ALA A 118 -11.23 0.99 17.71
N GLN A 119 -10.24 0.54 18.47
CA GLN A 119 -8.96 1.25 18.63
C GLN A 119 -8.19 1.39 17.31
N ILE A 120 -8.32 0.42 16.40
CA ILE A 120 -7.72 0.48 15.06
C ILE A 120 -8.47 1.51 14.18
N ARG A 121 -9.81 1.51 14.23
CA ARG A 121 -10.65 2.46 13.47
C ARG A 121 -10.56 3.90 13.99
N ASP A 122 -10.20 4.05 15.25
CA ASP A 122 -9.93 5.34 15.90
C ASP A 122 -8.46 5.78 15.75
N ALA A 123 -7.62 5.02 15.04
CA ALA A 123 -6.25 5.46 14.77
C ALA A 123 -6.25 6.55 13.68
N GLY A 124 -5.51 7.63 13.91
CA GLY A 124 -5.45 8.75 12.97
C GLY A 124 -5.08 8.37 11.55
N TRP A 125 -4.20 7.38 11.34
CA TRP A 125 -3.84 6.85 10.01
C TRP A 125 -5.05 6.27 9.23
N PHE A 126 -6.09 5.83 9.93
CA PHE A 126 -7.30 5.25 9.33
C PHE A 126 -8.33 6.31 8.91
N THR A 127 -8.24 7.52 9.47
CA THR A 127 -9.14 8.64 9.16
C THR A 127 -8.92 9.18 7.75
N GLU A 128 -9.90 9.86 7.16
CA GLU A 128 -9.76 10.39 5.80
C GLU A 128 -8.64 11.43 5.71
N ARG A 129 -8.48 12.26 6.75
CA ARG A 129 -7.34 13.17 6.91
C ARG A 129 -6.00 12.45 6.98
N GLY A 130 -5.90 11.42 7.81
CA GLY A 130 -4.69 10.61 7.91
C GLY A 130 -4.33 9.92 6.60
N LYS A 131 -5.32 9.38 5.89
CA LYS A 131 -5.14 8.78 4.57
C LYS A 131 -4.58 9.79 3.57
N VAL A 132 -5.20 10.97 3.46
CA VAL A 132 -4.74 12.02 2.54
C VAL A 132 -3.31 12.46 2.91
N TYR A 133 -3.03 12.71 4.19
CA TYR A 133 -1.70 13.13 4.66
C TYR A 133 -0.62 12.07 4.40
N ILE A 134 -0.92 10.79 4.65
CA ILE A 134 0.03 9.70 4.39
C ILE A 134 0.34 9.59 2.90
N ILE A 135 -0.69 9.68 2.06
CA ILE A 135 -0.56 9.52 0.61
C ILE A 135 0.14 10.72 -0.03
N LEU A 136 -0.27 11.95 0.28
CA LEU A 136 0.22 13.17 -0.39
C LEU A 136 1.42 13.80 0.33
N GLY A 137 1.64 13.44 1.60
CA GLY A 137 2.65 14.07 2.45
C GLY A 137 2.13 15.32 3.17
N PRO A 138 3.03 16.08 3.82
CA PRO A 138 2.65 17.33 4.47
C PRO A 138 2.19 18.36 3.42
N PRO A 139 1.06 19.05 3.65
CA PRO A 139 0.68 20.18 2.80
C PRO A 139 1.65 21.34 2.98
N ASP A 140 1.64 22.25 2.01
CA ASP A 140 2.41 23.49 2.07
C ASP A 140 1.77 24.46 3.07
N ARG A 141 0.43 24.50 3.13
CA ARG A 141 -0.35 25.31 4.07
C ARG A 141 -1.61 24.58 4.54
N MET A 142 -1.99 24.77 5.79
CA MET A 142 -3.32 24.38 6.32
C MET A 142 -4.11 25.61 6.71
N PHE A 143 -5.36 25.66 6.28
CA PHE A 143 -6.32 26.71 6.63
C PHE A 143 -7.43 26.13 7.48
N PHE A 144 -7.90 26.91 8.46
CA PHE A 144 -8.91 26.49 9.43
C PHE A 144 -10.03 27.54 9.49
N LEU A 145 -11.27 27.08 9.38
CA LEU A 145 -12.45 27.89 9.66
C LEU A 145 -12.98 27.53 11.05
N LEU A 146 -12.91 28.50 11.96
CA LEU A 146 -13.40 28.36 13.32
C LEU A 146 -14.90 28.66 13.41
N SER A 147 -15.54 28.18 14.48
CA SER A 147 -17.01 28.29 14.65
C SER A 147 -17.51 29.72 14.84
N ASP A 148 -16.64 30.65 15.23
CA ASP A 148 -16.91 32.08 15.33
C ASP A 148 -16.74 32.83 13.98
N GLY A 149 -16.32 32.12 12.93
CA GLY A 149 -16.06 32.66 11.60
C GLY A 149 -14.63 33.16 11.40
N ASP A 150 -13.76 33.02 12.41
CA ASP A 150 -12.35 33.37 12.26
C ASP A 150 -11.60 32.36 11.39
N PHE A 151 -10.62 32.87 10.64
CA PHE A 151 -9.81 32.11 9.71
C PHE A 151 -8.36 32.14 10.14
N HIS A 152 -7.74 30.97 10.23
CA HIS A 152 -6.33 30.82 10.56
C HIS A 152 -5.60 29.99 9.53
N MET A 153 -4.29 30.24 9.41
CA MET A 153 -3.41 29.54 8.49
C MET A 153 -2.16 29.09 9.24
N LEU A 154 -1.71 27.88 8.96
CA LEU A 154 -0.41 27.34 9.34
C LEU A 154 0.41 27.05 8.10
N GLU A 155 1.64 27.56 8.06
CA GLU A 155 2.65 27.17 7.08
C GLU A 155 3.18 25.76 7.41
N GLN A 156 3.87 25.13 6.45
CA GLN A 156 4.37 23.76 6.58
C GLN A 156 5.26 23.52 7.81
N ASP A 157 6.09 24.50 8.20
CA ASP A 157 6.96 24.40 9.38
C ASP A 157 6.22 24.56 10.72
N GLN A 158 4.95 24.99 10.68
CA GLN A 158 4.09 25.22 11.84
C GLN A 158 3.03 24.11 12.01
N LEU A 159 3.02 23.08 11.18
CA LEU A 159 1.99 22.03 11.22
C LEU A 159 1.93 21.27 12.56
N ASN A 160 3.02 21.27 13.33
CA ASN A 160 3.05 20.75 14.71
C ASN A 160 2.20 21.59 15.70
N GLU A 161 1.76 22.78 15.32
CA GLU A 161 0.86 23.65 16.08
C GLU A 161 -0.63 23.44 15.73
N ARG A 162 -0.96 22.49 14.85
CA ARG A 162 -2.33 22.20 14.39
C ARG A 162 -3.34 22.05 15.55
N TRP A 163 -2.92 21.48 16.68
CA TRP A 163 -3.75 21.29 17.87
C TRP A 163 -4.42 22.57 18.38
N ARG A 164 -3.88 23.75 18.06
CA ARG A 164 -4.51 25.03 18.40
C ARG A 164 -5.87 25.23 17.71
N TYR A 165 -6.13 24.49 16.65
CA TYR A 165 -7.32 24.61 15.81
C TYR A 165 -8.16 23.33 15.80
N ASP A 166 -8.08 22.50 16.85
CA ASP A 166 -8.91 21.30 16.97
C ASP A 166 -10.41 21.60 17.07
N SER A 167 -10.78 22.84 17.41
CA SER A 167 -12.17 23.34 17.41
C SER A 167 -12.67 23.78 16.02
N ALA A 168 -11.84 23.72 14.97
CA ALA A 168 -12.27 24.05 13.62
C ALA A 168 -13.38 23.10 13.15
N SER A 169 -14.36 23.63 12.43
CA SER A 169 -15.42 22.83 11.79
C SER A 169 -15.05 22.42 10.36
N GLU A 170 -14.17 23.18 9.73
CA GLU A 170 -13.65 22.94 8.38
C GLU A 170 -12.15 23.24 8.34
N GLU A 171 -11.40 22.48 7.56
CA GLU A 171 -10.00 22.75 7.25
C GLU A 171 -9.70 22.45 5.77
N SER A 172 -8.84 23.25 5.14
CA SER A 172 -8.37 23.01 3.78
C SER A 172 -6.84 22.97 3.75
N TRP A 173 -6.29 22.06 2.94
CA TRP A 173 -4.85 21.80 2.87
C TRP A 173 -4.37 22.10 1.45
N ASP A 174 -3.51 23.09 1.29
CA ASP A 174 -2.94 23.46 0.01
C ASP A 174 -1.71 22.61 -0.31
N TYR A 175 -1.65 22.12 -1.54
CA TYR A 175 -0.49 21.43 -2.11
C TYR A 175 -0.04 22.15 -3.39
N ASP A 176 0.91 23.06 -3.26
CA ASP A 176 1.49 23.84 -4.37
C ASP A 176 2.16 22.89 -5.39
N ARG A 177 2.77 21.80 -4.91
CA ARG A 177 3.36 20.74 -5.76
C ARG A 177 2.35 20.13 -6.72
N TYR A 178 1.13 19.89 -6.26
CA TYR A 178 0.05 19.25 -7.01
C TYR A 178 -0.94 20.25 -7.61
N LYS A 179 -0.78 21.55 -7.29
CA LYS A 179 -1.66 22.66 -7.71
C LYS A 179 -3.13 22.39 -7.35
N MET A 180 -3.36 21.90 -6.15
CA MET A 180 -4.69 21.54 -5.66
C MET A 180 -4.79 21.76 -4.15
N ALA A 181 -6.03 21.77 -3.64
CA ALA A 181 -6.30 21.79 -2.21
C ALA A 181 -7.23 20.63 -1.85
N ALA A 182 -6.96 19.98 -0.71
CA ALA A 182 -7.86 18.99 -0.13
C ALA A 182 -8.74 19.68 0.92
N TYR A 183 -10.05 19.41 0.90
CA TYR A 183 -11.00 20.03 1.82
C TYR A 183 -11.55 18.99 2.79
N PHE A 184 -11.68 19.39 4.05
CA PHE A 184 -12.20 18.55 5.11
C PHE A 184 -13.22 19.31 5.94
N TYR A 185 -14.26 18.60 6.36
CA TYR A 185 -15.34 19.17 7.15
C TYR A 185 -15.81 18.17 8.20
N GLN A 186 -16.37 18.67 9.30
CA GLN A 186 -16.98 17.83 10.31
C GLN A 186 -18.42 17.45 9.91
N ALA A 187 -18.68 16.15 9.77
CA ALA A 187 -20.01 15.59 9.60
C ALA A 187 -20.28 14.54 10.69
N GLN A 188 -21.36 14.73 11.46
CA GLN A 188 -21.78 13.79 12.51
C GLN A 188 -20.67 13.46 13.54
N GLY A 189 -19.89 14.47 13.93
CA GLY A 189 -18.79 14.29 14.91
C GLY A 189 -17.53 13.64 14.34
N ARG A 190 -17.43 13.47 13.02
CA ARG A 190 -16.24 12.93 12.35
C ARG A 190 -15.77 13.87 11.26
N TRP A 191 -14.46 13.90 11.08
CA TRP A 191 -13.86 14.58 9.94
C TRP A 191 -14.00 13.73 8.68
N SER A 192 -14.55 14.35 7.65
CA SER A 192 -14.68 13.80 6.30
C SER A 192 -13.92 14.65 5.31
N ALA A 193 -13.34 14.01 4.31
CA ALA A 193 -12.69 14.64 3.16
C ALA A 193 -13.69 14.78 2.02
N GLU A 194 -13.62 15.89 1.32
CA GLU A 194 -14.29 16.06 0.04
C GLU A 194 -13.43 15.43 -1.07
N TYR A 195 -13.87 14.28 -1.59
CA TYR A 195 -13.19 13.58 -2.69
C TYR A 195 -13.57 14.18 -4.05
N THR A 196 -13.01 15.36 -4.34
CA THR A 196 -13.14 15.98 -5.67
C THR A 196 -12.38 15.16 -6.73
N PRO A 197 -12.73 15.27 -8.03
CA PRO A 197 -11.97 14.65 -9.11
C PRO A 197 -10.46 14.98 -9.05
N GLU A 198 -10.12 16.22 -8.71
CA GLU A 198 -8.72 16.67 -8.59
C GLU A 198 -7.97 15.91 -7.49
N LEU A 199 -8.58 15.70 -6.32
CA LEU A 199 -7.97 14.91 -5.23
C LEU A 199 -7.82 13.44 -5.61
N ILE A 200 -8.84 12.86 -6.22
CA ILE A 200 -8.82 11.45 -6.65
C ILE A 200 -7.69 11.22 -7.67
N ASP A 201 -7.61 12.07 -8.69
CA ASP A 201 -6.60 11.96 -9.74
C ASP A 201 -5.19 12.19 -9.17
N THR A 202 -5.03 13.17 -8.27
CA THR A 202 -3.74 13.42 -7.59
C THR A 202 -3.31 12.22 -6.75
N ILE A 203 -4.22 11.60 -6.00
CA ILE A 203 -3.92 10.40 -5.20
C ILE A 203 -3.46 9.24 -6.09
N ALA A 204 -4.11 9.04 -7.24
CA ALA A 204 -3.73 8.01 -8.19
C ALA A 204 -2.33 8.28 -8.76
N GLU A 205 -2.07 9.53 -9.17
CA GLU A 205 -0.78 9.97 -9.70
C GLU A 205 0.36 9.80 -8.69
N VAL A 206 0.17 10.21 -7.44
CA VAL A 206 1.21 10.11 -6.40
C VAL A 206 1.55 8.64 -6.09
N LYS A 207 0.57 7.73 -6.16
CA LYS A 207 0.82 6.29 -6.01
C LYS A 207 1.70 5.73 -7.11
N ASP A 208 1.50 6.19 -8.34
CA ASP A 208 2.35 5.82 -9.48
C ASP A 208 3.75 6.45 -9.33
N ASP A 209 3.84 7.70 -8.85
CA ASP A 209 5.13 8.38 -8.63
C ASP A 209 5.98 7.67 -7.57
N TYR A 210 5.39 7.08 -6.52
CA TYR A 210 6.14 6.27 -5.55
C TYR A 210 6.89 5.10 -6.20
N LEU A 211 6.36 4.50 -7.27
CA LEU A 211 7.05 3.43 -8.01
C LEU A 211 8.20 3.96 -8.87
N ASN A 212 8.12 5.22 -9.26
CA ASN A 212 9.09 5.88 -10.14
C ASN A 212 10.10 6.73 -9.35
N ALA A 213 10.09 6.69 -8.01
CA ALA A 213 10.93 7.53 -7.16
C ALA A 213 12.44 7.41 -7.45
N SER A 214 12.90 6.22 -7.86
CA SER A 214 14.29 5.96 -8.26
C SER A 214 14.59 6.26 -9.74
N LEU A 215 13.57 6.56 -10.55
CA LEU A 215 13.72 6.88 -11.97
C LEU A 215 13.85 8.39 -12.16
N SER A 216 14.78 8.82 -13.02
CA SER A 216 15.07 10.24 -13.24
C SER A 216 13.79 11.08 -13.54
N PRO A 217 13.48 12.14 -12.77
CA PRO A 217 12.22 12.89 -12.86
C PRO A 217 12.04 13.69 -14.18
N ARG A 218 13.00 13.64 -15.09
CA ARG A 218 12.96 14.32 -16.40
C ARG A 218 12.30 13.49 -17.51
N LEU A 219 11.86 12.26 -17.22
CA LEU A 219 11.38 11.29 -18.20
C LEU A 219 9.92 10.92 -17.92
N SER A 220 8.99 11.75 -18.42
CA SER A 220 7.55 11.68 -18.10
C SER A 220 6.76 10.67 -18.95
N LEU A 221 7.28 9.47 -19.14
CA LEU A 221 6.52 8.41 -19.80
C LEU A 221 5.48 7.87 -18.80
N ARG A 222 4.30 7.45 -19.28
CA ARG A 222 3.32 6.69 -18.48
C ARG A 222 2.71 5.62 -19.36
N PHE A 223 2.32 4.51 -18.76
CA PHE A 223 1.61 3.44 -19.46
C PHE A 223 0.84 2.57 -18.47
N GLU A 224 -0.21 1.91 -18.96
CA GLU A 224 -0.94 0.88 -18.21
C GLU A 224 -0.50 -0.50 -18.69
N VAL A 225 -0.43 -1.46 -17.77
CA VAL A 225 -0.16 -2.87 -18.07
C VAL A 225 -1.43 -3.69 -17.90
N LYS A 226 -1.82 -4.43 -18.93
CA LYS A 226 -2.91 -5.41 -18.85
C LYS A 226 -2.45 -6.77 -19.32
N PHE A 227 -2.71 -7.81 -18.53
CA PHE A 227 -2.42 -9.18 -18.90
C PHE A 227 -3.67 -9.88 -19.45
N GLY A 228 -3.55 -10.43 -20.66
CA GLY A 228 -4.55 -11.28 -21.31
C GLY A 228 -4.20 -12.77 -21.22
N HIS A 229 -4.92 -13.62 -21.97
CA HIS A 229 -4.67 -15.07 -22.03
C HIS A 229 -3.46 -15.42 -22.91
N ASN A 230 -2.24 -14.99 -22.52
CA ASN A 230 -0.92 -15.19 -23.19
C ASN A 230 -0.37 -13.98 -23.96
N HIS A 231 -0.80 -12.77 -23.61
CA HIS A 231 -0.20 -11.56 -24.10
C HIS A 231 -0.29 -10.45 -23.05
N LEU A 232 0.66 -9.53 -23.09
CA LEU A 232 0.60 -8.27 -22.37
C LEU A 232 0.20 -7.15 -23.32
N ILE A 233 -0.67 -6.27 -22.87
CA ILE A 233 -1.01 -5.04 -23.57
C ILE A 233 -0.45 -3.89 -22.74
N LEU A 234 0.53 -3.18 -23.31
CA LEU A 234 1.00 -1.92 -22.76
C LEU A 234 0.27 -0.79 -23.47
N LYS A 235 -0.51 -0.03 -22.72
CA LYS A 235 -1.30 1.11 -23.24
C LYS A 235 -0.56 2.40 -22.92
N ILE A 236 -0.04 3.05 -23.95
CA ILE A 236 0.86 4.21 -23.84
C ILE A 236 0.13 5.45 -24.37
N PRO A 237 -0.17 6.47 -23.54
CA PRO A 237 -0.85 7.68 -23.99
C PRO A 237 -0.01 8.44 -25.02
N VAL A 238 -0.61 8.74 -26.18
CA VAL A 238 0.09 9.32 -27.34
C VAL A 238 0.67 10.71 -27.04
N ASN A 239 0.06 11.46 -26.12
CA ASN A 239 0.52 12.77 -25.67
C ASN A 239 1.76 12.71 -24.77
N LYS A 240 2.17 11.52 -24.30
CA LYS A 240 3.37 11.30 -23.47
C LYS A 240 4.55 10.71 -24.26
N ILE A 241 4.41 10.49 -25.57
CA ILE A 241 5.42 9.86 -26.43
C ILE A 241 6.25 10.90 -27.16
N ASN A 242 7.58 10.73 -27.16
CA ASN A 242 8.50 11.53 -27.94
C ASN A 242 8.64 10.97 -29.36
N PHE A 243 7.82 11.46 -30.28
CA PHE A 243 7.90 11.02 -31.68
C PHE A 243 9.03 11.72 -32.44
N THR A 244 9.78 10.92 -33.21
CA THR A 244 10.70 11.41 -34.25
C THR A 244 9.96 11.59 -35.57
N ASN A 245 10.34 12.60 -36.35
CA ASN A 245 9.73 12.88 -37.66
C ASN A 245 10.62 12.29 -38.76
N GLU A 246 10.10 11.32 -39.52
CA GLU A 246 10.82 10.71 -40.66
C GLU A 246 10.53 11.42 -41.99
N GLY A 247 9.79 12.53 -41.99
CA GLY A 247 9.37 13.23 -43.19
C GLY A 247 7.99 12.77 -43.69
N ASN A 248 7.42 13.51 -44.66
CA ASN A 248 6.10 13.24 -45.25
C ASN A 248 4.94 13.11 -44.24
N GLY A 249 5.08 13.67 -43.03
CA GLY A 249 4.07 13.59 -41.99
C GLY A 249 4.04 12.28 -41.21
N LEU A 250 5.02 11.41 -41.43
CA LEU A 250 5.20 10.15 -40.70
C LEU A 250 5.98 10.39 -39.40
N LEU A 251 5.44 9.86 -38.31
CA LEU A 251 6.03 9.92 -36.97
C LEU A 251 6.43 8.52 -36.54
N LYS A 252 7.58 8.40 -35.89
CA LYS A 252 8.15 7.15 -35.42
C LYS A 252 8.46 7.20 -33.93
N ALA A 253 8.16 6.12 -33.23
CA ALA A 253 8.56 5.88 -31.84
C ALA A 253 9.05 4.44 -31.71
N ASN A 254 10.09 4.22 -30.91
CA ASN A 254 10.58 2.88 -30.61
C ASN A 254 10.52 2.66 -29.11
N PHE A 255 9.97 1.52 -28.71
CA PHE A 255 9.89 1.14 -27.31
C PHE A 255 10.65 -0.14 -27.05
N ARG A 256 11.34 -0.19 -25.92
CA ARG A 256 11.85 -1.42 -25.33
C ARG A 256 11.11 -1.65 -24.01
N ALA A 257 10.44 -2.80 -23.91
CA ALA A 257 9.74 -3.23 -22.72
C ALA A 257 10.54 -4.36 -22.07
N VAL A 258 10.89 -4.19 -20.80
CA VAL A 258 11.49 -5.22 -19.95
C VAL A 258 10.41 -5.68 -18.98
N VAL A 259 10.07 -6.96 -19.04
CA VAL A 259 9.01 -7.57 -18.23
C VAL A 259 9.64 -8.56 -17.25
N THR A 260 9.47 -8.31 -15.97
CA THR A 260 9.92 -9.18 -14.88
C THR A 260 8.73 -9.69 -14.08
N PRO A 261 8.39 -10.98 -14.17
CA PRO A 261 7.34 -11.57 -13.36
C PRO A 261 7.85 -11.91 -11.97
N TYR A 262 6.99 -11.73 -10.98
CA TYR A 262 7.20 -12.15 -9.60
C TYR A 262 6.06 -13.05 -9.14
N ARG A 263 6.39 -14.18 -8.51
CA ARG A 263 5.43 -15.04 -7.82
C ARG A 263 5.69 -14.93 -6.32
N GLY A 264 4.80 -14.26 -5.60
CA GLY A 264 5.11 -13.81 -4.24
C GLY A 264 6.33 -12.87 -4.29
N ALA A 265 7.43 -13.24 -3.62
CA ALA A 265 8.70 -12.53 -3.68
C ALA A 265 9.75 -13.15 -4.63
N GLU A 266 9.45 -14.28 -5.25
CA GLU A 266 10.37 -14.96 -6.18
C GLU A 266 10.39 -14.22 -7.52
N LYS A 267 11.57 -13.71 -7.91
CA LYS A 267 11.83 -13.14 -9.25
C LYS A 267 11.95 -14.27 -10.26
N LEU A 268 11.12 -14.24 -11.31
CA LEU A 268 11.20 -15.15 -12.46
C LEU A 268 12.04 -14.56 -13.59
N GLU A 269 12.24 -15.36 -14.64
CA GLU A 269 13.04 -14.97 -15.81
C GLU A 269 12.49 -13.70 -16.48
N GLU A 270 13.36 -12.70 -16.55
CA GLU A 270 13.11 -11.40 -17.16
C GLU A 270 13.15 -11.53 -18.69
N GLN A 271 12.19 -10.89 -19.36
CA GLN A 271 12.06 -10.95 -20.82
C GLN A 271 12.04 -9.54 -21.42
N THR A 272 12.78 -9.34 -22.50
CA THR A 272 12.89 -8.04 -23.19
C THR A 272 12.24 -8.10 -24.55
N PHE A 273 11.42 -7.10 -24.86
CA PHE A 273 10.70 -6.95 -26.11
C PHE A 273 10.97 -5.57 -26.71
N SER A 274 11.03 -5.48 -28.03
CA SER A 274 11.20 -4.20 -28.73
C SER A 274 10.16 -4.07 -29.83
N GLN A 275 9.51 -2.92 -29.90
CA GLN A 275 8.51 -2.65 -30.94
C GLN A 275 8.66 -1.22 -31.46
N GLU A 276 8.64 -1.11 -32.79
CA GLU A 276 8.61 0.15 -33.51
C GLU A 276 7.18 0.49 -33.92
N PHE A 277 6.80 1.75 -33.75
CA PHE A 277 5.52 2.27 -34.18
C PHE A 277 5.70 3.37 -35.20
N LYS A 278 4.91 3.31 -36.27
CA LYS A 278 4.79 4.36 -37.27
C LYS A 278 3.34 4.85 -37.31
N ILE A 279 3.13 6.15 -37.10
CA ILE A 279 1.82 6.78 -37.16
C ILE A 279 1.88 8.06 -38.01
N ASN A 280 0.80 8.38 -38.71
CA ASN A 280 0.72 9.67 -39.39
C ASN A 280 0.33 10.78 -38.41
N LYS A 281 0.68 12.03 -38.73
CA LYS A 281 0.26 13.20 -37.93
C LYS A 281 -1.26 13.32 -37.76
N ALA A 282 -2.05 12.89 -38.74
CA ALA A 282 -3.51 12.85 -38.63
C ALA A 282 -3.95 11.84 -37.57
N ASP A 283 -3.46 10.59 -37.65
CA ASP A 283 -3.76 9.52 -36.70
C ASP A 283 -3.33 9.87 -35.28
N LYS A 284 -2.23 10.62 -35.10
CA LYS A 284 -1.78 11.10 -33.78
C LYS A 284 -2.83 11.97 -33.09
N ARG A 285 -3.64 12.74 -33.84
CA ARG A 285 -4.69 13.60 -33.27
C ARG A 285 -5.92 12.82 -32.86
N GLU A 286 -6.19 11.70 -33.53
CA GLU A 286 -7.37 10.86 -33.29
C GLU A 286 -7.11 9.80 -32.21
N LYS A 287 -5.91 9.22 -32.19
CA LYS A 287 -5.54 8.18 -31.22
C LYS A 287 -5.18 8.80 -29.88
N ARG A 288 -5.88 8.37 -28.83
CA ARG A 288 -5.53 8.69 -27.44
C ARG A 288 -4.36 7.86 -26.95
N ASP A 289 -4.34 6.59 -27.31
CA ASP A 289 -3.37 5.59 -26.82
C ASP A 289 -2.76 4.78 -27.96
N LEU A 290 -1.53 4.34 -27.73
CA LEU A 290 -0.79 3.40 -28.55
C LEU A 290 -0.68 2.09 -27.79
N LEU A 291 -0.99 0.97 -28.45
CA LEU A 291 -1.06 -0.36 -27.84
C LEU A 291 0.15 -1.19 -28.30
N MET A 292 0.99 -1.59 -27.35
CA MET A 292 2.07 -2.56 -27.56
C MET A 292 1.60 -3.93 -27.07
N GLU A 293 1.35 -4.83 -28.01
CA GLU A 293 0.93 -6.20 -27.73
C GLU A 293 2.15 -7.12 -27.72
N ILE A 294 2.48 -7.64 -26.55
CA ILE A 294 3.66 -8.46 -26.31
C ILE A 294 3.22 -9.91 -26.11
N PRO A 295 3.71 -10.87 -26.92
CA PRO A 295 3.47 -12.28 -26.64
C PRO A 295 4.17 -12.64 -25.32
N PHE A 296 3.39 -13.02 -24.31
CA PHE A 296 3.91 -13.21 -22.96
C PHE A 296 3.18 -14.34 -22.24
N GLN A 297 3.93 -15.34 -21.78
CA GLN A 297 3.38 -16.52 -21.12
C GLN A 297 3.98 -16.69 -19.73
N LEU A 298 3.13 -17.07 -18.78
CA LEU A 298 3.53 -17.36 -17.42
C LEU A 298 3.70 -18.89 -17.26
N PRO A 299 4.71 -19.34 -16.49
CA PRO A 299 5.13 -20.75 -16.50
C PRO A 299 4.13 -21.68 -15.82
N SER A 300 3.31 -21.17 -14.90
CA SER A 300 2.35 -22.00 -14.16
C SER A 300 1.16 -21.19 -13.63
N PRO A 301 0.05 -21.86 -13.25
CA PRO A 301 -1.05 -21.22 -12.54
C PRO A 301 -0.61 -20.57 -11.21
N GLY A 302 -1.13 -19.37 -10.92
CA GLY A 302 -0.79 -18.58 -9.74
C GLY A 302 -1.15 -17.10 -9.89
N ALA A 303 -0.93 -16.34 -8.82
CA ALA A 303 -0.97 -14.88 -8.83
C ALA A 303 0.43 -14.33 -9.05
N TYR A 304 0.56 -13.37 -9.96
CA TYR A 304 1.82 -12.78 -10.35
C TYR A 304 1.73 -11.26 -10.33
N LEU A 305 2.77 -10.63 -9.81
CA LEU A 305 3.06 -9.22 -10.05
C LEU A 305 3.98 -9.12 -11.26
N LEU A 306 3.69 -8.22 -12.17
CA LEU A 306 4.49 -7.99 -13.37
C LEU A 306 5.14 -6.61 -13.23
N ASP A 307 6.44 -6.57 -12.93
CA ASP A 307 7.23 -5.34 -13.04
C ASP A 307 7.56 -5.11 -14.51
N VAL A 308 6.99 -4.04 -15.07
CA VAL A 308 7.24 -3.66 -16.46
C VAL A 308 7.97 -2.34 -16.46
N ILE A 309 9.12 -2.32 -17.12
CA ILE A 309 9.88 -1.12 -17.40
C ILE A 309 9.76 -0.84 -18.89
N LEU A 310 9.35 0.38 -19.22
CA LEU A 310 9.19 0.83 -20.60
C LEU A 310 10.17 1.97 -20.89
N GLU A 311 10.97 1.78 -21.93
CA GLU A 311 11.96 2.73 -22.40
C GLU A 311 11.57 3.28 -23.78
N ASP A 312 11.53 4.59 -23.92
CA ASP A 312 11.45 5.30 -25.20
C ASP A 312 12.86 5.46 -25.76
N ILE A 313 13.12 4.81 -26.90
CA ILE A 313 14.43 4.81 -27.55
C ILE A 313 14.37 5.70 -28.80
N THR A 314 15.07 6.82 -28.72
CA THR A 314 15.19 7.78 -29.82
C THR A 314 16.67 7.99 -30.14
N GLY A 315 17.04 7.82 -31.42
CA GLY A 315 18.42 7.99 -31.85
C GLY A 315 19.42 6.96 -31.29
N GLY A 316 18.93 5.87 -30.68
CA GLY A 316 19.76 4.86 -30.02
C GLY A 316 19.99 5.09 -28.53
N GLU A 317 19.47 6.20 -27.98
CA GLU A 317 19.55 6.52 -26.55
C GLU A 317 18.17 6.41 -25.89
N VAL A 318 18.15 6.13 -24.59
CA VAL A 318 16.92 6.13 -23.78
C VAL A 318 16.56 7.57 -23.45
N VAL A 319 15.49 8.06 -24.08
CA VAL A 319 14.99 9.44 -23.91
C VAL A 319 13.70 9.51 -23.09
N GLY A 320 13.20 8.36 -22.65
CA GLY A 320 12.05 8.21 -21.76
C GLY A 320 12.15 6.88 -21.02
N LEU A 321 11.81 6.85 -19.74
CA LEU A 321 11.85 5.65 -18.90
C LEU A 321 10.73 5.75 -17.87
N CYS A 322 9.91 4.70 -17.75
CA CYS A 322 8.88 4.60 -16.72
C CYS A 322 8.73 3.15 -16.29
N ARG A 323 8.34 2.95 -15.04
CA ARG A 323 7.93 1.66 -14.49
C ARG A 323 6.41 1.67 -14.27
N ALA A 324 5.77 0.54 -14.55
CA ALA A 324 4.38 0.30 -14.18
C ALA A 324 4.21 -1.16 -13.75
N LEU A 325 3.28 -1.39 -12.84
CA LEU A 325 2.97 -2.73 -12.34
C LEU A 325 1.70 -3.27 -13.00
N GLY A 326 1.79 -4.50 -13.49
CA GLY A 326 0.63 -5.30 -13.89
C GLY A 326 0.35 -6.40 -12.86
N SER A 327 -0.86 -6.94 -12.89
CA SER A 327 -1.21 -8.17 -12.17
C SER A 327 -1.70 -9.23 -13.14
N ALA A 328 -1.39 -10.49 -12.84
CA ALA A 328 -1.85 -11.63 -13.63
C ALA A 328 -2.29 -12.76 -12.70
N ILE A 329 -3.54 -13.21 -12.86
CA ILE A 329 -4.10 -14.35 -12.12
C ILE A 329 -4.35 -15.48 -13.12
N VAL A 330 -3.46 -16.48 -13.11
CA VAL A 330 -3.55 -17.64 -13.99
C VAL A 330 -4.22 -18.78 -13.23
N LYS A 331 -5.40 -19.20 -13.68
CA LYS A 331 -6.15 -20.30 -13.06
C LYS A 331 -5.59 -21.65 -13.50
N LYS A 332 -5.70 -22.67 -12.64
CA LYS A 332 -5.48 -24.06 -13.05
C LYS A 332 -6.57 -24.41 -14.07
N SER A 333 -6.14 -24.86 -15.25
CA SER A 333 -6.99 -25.37 -16.32
C SER A 333 -7.77 -26.60 -15.88
#